data_AF-A0A5C7M0P9-F1
#
_entry.id   AF-A0A5C7M0P9-F1
#
_cell.length_a   1.000
_cell.length_b   1.000
_cell.length_c   1.000
_cell.angle_alpha   90.00
_cell.angle_beta   90.00
_cell.angle_gamma   90.00
#
_symmetry.space_group_name_H-M   'P 1'
#
loop_
_entity.id
_entity.type
_entity.pdbx_description
1 polymer ?
#
loop_
_entity_poly.entity_id
_entity_poly.type
_entity_poly.pdbx_seq_one_letter_code
_entity_poly.pdbx_strand_id
1 'polypeptide(L)' 'MSKEGKPTKAEAIAAAVDRVMTAPAVDLVDLSLVMGVAVSTVQRHAVAGDLPVPVARLGQRWIVPTAPLREFLRLEPVSA' A
#
# COMPACT_ATOMS: atom_id res chain seq x y z
N MET A 1 -11.81 -12.02 -27.70
CA MET A 1 -11.99 -10.96 -26.68
C MET A 1 -10.73 -10.90 -25.85
N SER A 2 -10.16 -9.71 -25.74
CA SER A 2 -8.75 -9.41 -25.49
C SER A 2 -8.17 -10.08 -24.24
N LYS A 3 -6.99 -10.69 -24.38
CA LYS A 3 -6.11 -10.96 -23.23
C LYS A 3 -5.52 -9.63 -22.80
N GLU A 4 -6.14 -8.98 -21.83
CA GLU A 4 -5.57 -7.81 -21.17
C GLU A 4 -4.19 -8.23 -20.60
N GLY A 5 -3.13 -7.59 -21.08
CA GLY A 5 -1.77 -7.87 -20.60
C GLY A 5 -1.66 -7.55 -19.11
N LYS A 6 -0.85 -8.32 -18.37
CA LYS A 6 -0.58 -7.99 -16.95
C LYS A 6 0.03 -6.58 -16.88
N PRO A 7 -0.39 -5.74 -15.92
CA PRO A 7 0.21 -4.43 -15.74
C PRO A 7 1.70 -4.58 -15.44
N THR A 8 2.49 -3.66 -15.98
CA THR A 8 3.90 -3.54 -15.65
C THR A 8 4.06 -3.19 -14.16
N LYS A 9 5.24 -3.45 -13.61
CA LYS A 9 5.54 -3.10 -12.22
C LYS A 9 5.38 -1.59 -11.96
N ALA A 10 5.77 -0.75 -12.94
CA ALA A 10 5.67 0.69 -12.82
C ALA A 10 4.20 1.15 -12.75
N GLU A 11 3.32 0.60 -13.59
CA GLU A 11 1.89 0.90 -13.57
C GLU A 11 1.23 0.43 -12.26
N ALA A 12 1.62 -0.75 -11.76
CA ALA A 12 1.13 -1.25 -10.48
C ALA A 12 1.53 -0.34 -9.31
N ILE A 13 2.78 0.15 -9.29
CA ILE A 13 3.25 1.10 -8.27
C ILE A 13 2.50 2.42 -8.40
N ALA A 14 2.33 2.97 -9.61
CA ALA A 14 1.60 4.21 -9.82
C ALA A 14 0.15 4.11 -9.32
N ALA A 15 -0.54 3.01 -9.62
CA ALA A 15 -1.89 2.76 -9.11
C ALA A 15 -1.93 2.61 -7.58
N ALA A 16 -0.91 2.01 -6.96
CA ALA A 16 -0.82 1.92 -5.50
C ALA A 16 -0.61 3.30 -4.86
N VAL A 17 0.26 4.13 -5.44
CA VAL A 17 0.47 5.52 -4.99
C VAL A 17 -0.83 6.32 -5.10
N ASP A 18 -1.54 6.23 -6.23
CA ASP A 18 -2.83 6.90 -6.42
C ASP A 18 -3.85 6.50 -5.34
N ARG A 19 -3.97 5.20 -5.03
CA ARG A 19 -4.81 4.71 -3.93
C ARG A 19 -4.36 5.22 -2.56
N VAL A 20 -3.06 5.28 -2.29
CA VAL A 20 -2.54 5.85 -1.03
C VAL A 20 -2.89 7.34 -0.90
N MET A 21 -2.96 8.07 -2.02
CA MET A 21 -3.30 9.49 -2.01
C MET A 21 -4.81 9.76 -1.88
N THR A 22 -5.66 8.87 -2.41
CA THR A 22 -7.10 9.13 -2.56
C THR A 22 -7.99 8.34 -1.61
N ALA A 23 -7.61 7.10 -1.23
CA ALA A 23 -8.41 6.24 -0.36
C ALA A 23 -8.12 6.51 1.12
N PRO A 24 -9.09 6.26 2.04
CA PRO A 24 -8.85 6.38 3.48
C PRO A 24 -7.97 5.26 4.05
N ALA A 25 -7.93 4.10 3.39
CA ALA A 25 -7.11 2.95 3.76
C ALA A 25 -6.78 2.09 2.53
N VAL A 26 -5.67 1.36 2.61
CA VAL A 26 -5.21 0.40 1.60
C VAL A 26 -4.87 -0.95 2.24
N ASP A 27 -4.52 -1.95 1.44
CA ASP A 27 -4.11 -3.27 1.92
C ASP A 27 -2.57 -3.44 1.96
N LEU A 28 -2.11 -4.64 2.35
CA LEU A 28 -0.67 -4.93 2.39
C LEU A 28 -0.02 -5.07 1.02
N VAL A 29 -0.81 -5.31 -0.04
CA VAL A 29 -0.27 -5.36 -1.40
C VAL A 29 0.10 -3.95 -1.84
N ASP A 30 -0.80 -2.99 -1.65
CA ASP A 30 -0.51 -1.57 -1.90
C ASP A 30 0.66 -1.08 -1.05
N LEU A 31 0.69 -1.42 0.25
CA LEU A 31 1.80 -1.08 1.14
C LEU A 31 3.13 -1.66 0.62
N SER A 32 3.14 -2.90 0.14
CA SER A 32 4.35 -3.54 -0.38
C SER A 32 4.89 -2.84 -1.63
N LEU A 33 3.99 -2.37 -2.50
CA LEU A 33 4.34 -1.69 -3.74
C LEU A 33 4.96 -0.32 -3.43
N VAL A 34 4.35 0.47 -2.54
CA VAL A 34 4.85 1.81 -2.20
C VAL A 34 6.12 1.77 -1.35
N MET A 35 6.30 0.73 -0.52
CA MET A 35 7.53 0.51 0.25
C MET A 35 8.64 -0.17 -0.57
N GLY A 36 8.34 -0.69 -1.75
CA GLY A 36 9.32 -1.39 -2.60
C GLY A 36 9.81 -2.73 -2.04
N VAL A 37 9.00 -3.41 -1.22
CA VAL A 37 9.35 -4.69 -0.57
C VAL A 37 8.40 -5.80 -0.99
N ALA A 38 8.78 -7.06 -0.74
CA ALA A 38 7.91 -8.20 -1.04
C ALA A 38 6.68 -8.23 -0.11
N VAL A 39 5.50 -8.59 -0.66
CA VAL A 39 4.25 -8.74 0.10
C VAL A 39 4.41 -9.69 1.29
N SER A 40 5.14 -10.78 1.13
CA SER A 40 5.39 -11.76 2.19
C SER A 40 6.16 -11.16 3.37
N THR A 41 7.11 -10.26 3.11
CA THR A 41 7.82 -9.50 4.13
C THR A 41 6.86 -8.61 4.89
N VAL A 42 6.05 -7.82 4.18
CA VAL A 42 5.04 -6.94 4.82
C VAL A 42 4.05 -7.75 5.67
N GLN A 43 3.57 -8.89 5.18
CA GLN A 43 2.69 -9.78 5.93
C GLN A 43 3.35 -10.30 7.21
N ARG A 44 4.63 -10.71 7.15
CA ARG A 44 5.36 -11.17 8.33
C ARG A 44 5.45 -10.07 9.39
N HIS A 45 5.82 -8.85 8.99
CA HIS A 45 5.94 -7.72 9.91
C HIS A 45 4.57 -7.22 10.41
N ALA A 46 3.51 -7.30 9.59
CA ALA A 46 2.14 -7.01 10.04
C ALA A 46 1.67 -7.97 11.14
N VAL A 47 1.93 -9.27 10.98
CA VAL A 47 1.60 -10.29 12.00
C VAL A 47 2.43 -10.08 13.28
N ALA A 48 3.70 -9.68 13.14
CA ALA A 48 4.58 -9.41 14.28
C ALA A 48 4.31 -8.07 14.98
N GLY A 49 3.49 -7.18 14.39
CA GLY A 49 3.28 -5.83 14.91
C GLY A 49 4.49 -4.90 14.73
N ASP A 50 5.33 -5.17 13.74
CA ASP A 50 6.65 -4.53 13.51
C ASP A 50 6.66 -3.68 12.22
N LEU A 51 5.48 -3.19 11.81
CA LEU A 51 5.41 -2.22 10.71
C LEU A 51 5.64 -0.81 11.25
N PRO A 52 6.30 0.06 10.47
CA PRO A 52 6.56 1.45 10.88
C PRO A 52 5.31 2.34 10.86
N VAL A 53 4.18 1.79 10.39
CA VAL A 53 2.88 2.46 10.32
C VAL A 53 1.83 1.60 10.99
N PRO A 54 0.79 2.20 11.60
CA PRO A 54 -0.27 1.44 12.22
C PRO A 54 -1.00 0.59 11.17
N VAL A 55 -1.31 -0.65 11.55
CA VAL A 55 -2.15 -1.55 10.75
C VAL A 55 -3.19 -2.19 11.64
N ALA A 56 -4.36 -2.46 11.07
CA ALA A 56 -5.44 -3.18 11.73
C ALA A 56 -5.80 -4.42 10.92
N ARG A 57 -6.32 -5.45 11.61
CA ARG A 57 -6.88 -6.64 10.96
C ARG A 57 -8.37 -6.70 11.21
N LEU A 58 -9.15 -6.69 10.13
CA LEU A 58 -10.60 -6.86 10.14
C LEU A 58 -10.94 -8.20 9.51
N GLY A 59 -11.20 -9.21 10.36
CA GLY A 59 -11.37 -10.59 9.93
C GLY A 59 -10.11 -11.14 9.25
N GLN A 60 -10.21 -11.45 7.95
CA GLN A 60 -9.08 -11.96 7.17
C GLN A 60 -8.34 -10.88 6.38
N ARG A 61 -8.75 -9.60 6.50
CA ARG A 61 -8.17 -8.50 5.74
C ARG A 61 -7.33 -7.61 6.63
N TRP A 62 -6.18 -7.20 6.12
CA TRP A 62 -5.35 -6.17 6.70
C TRP A 62 -5.74 -4.82 6.13
N ILE A 63 -5.76 -3.82 7.00
CA ILE A 63 -6.14 -2.44 6.70
C ILE A 63 -4.97 -1.55 7.14
N VAL A 64 -4.48 -0.74 6.22
CA VAL A 64 -3.42 0.25 6.44
C VAL A 64 -4.03 1.63 6.24
N PRO A 65 -4.22 2.44 7.30
CA PRO A 65 -4.71 3.80 7.17
C PRO A 65 -3.75 4.65 6.33
N THR A 66 -4.25 5.37 5.34
CA THR A 66 -3.39 6.11 4.39
C THR A 66 -2.83 7.41 4.96
N ALA A 67 -3.48 8.03 5.95
CA ALA A 67 -2.97 9.25 6.59
C ALA A 67 -1.56 9.07 7.23
N PRO A 68 -1.35 8.14 8.18
CA PRO A 68 -0.03 7.91 8.75
C PRO A 68 0.96 7.29 7.73
N LEU A 69 0.46 6.56 6.74
CA LEU A 69 1.31 6.04 5.66
C LEU A 69 1.87 7.16 4.78
N ARG A 70 1.05 8.15 4.41
CA ARG A 70 1.50 9.33 3.65
C ARG A 70 2.51 10.15 4.44
N GLU A 71 2.28 10.34 5.73
CA GLU A 71 3.22 11.02 6.63
C GLU A 71 4.57 10.29 6.69
N PHE A 72 4.55 8.97 6.91
CA PHE A 72 5.76 8.15 6.95
C PHE A 72 6.57 8.21 5.65
N LEU A 73 5.88 8.14 4.51
CA LEU A 73 6.49 8.19 3.18
C LEU A 73 6.83 9.62 2.72
N ARG A 74 6.48 10.65 3.50
CA ARG A 74 6.61 12.07 3.14
C ARG A 74 5.95 12.38 1.80
N LEU A 75 4.79 11.78 1.55
CA LEU A 75 3.96 12.06 0.39
C LEU A 75 3.14 13.32 0.67
N GLU A 76 3.55 14.43 0.10
CA GLU A 76 2.73 15.64 0.09
C GLU A 76 1.74 15.59 -1.08
N PRO A 77 0.51 16.11 -0.90
CA PRO A 77 -0.34 16.40 -2.04
C PRO A 77 0.41 17.39 -2.94
N VAL A 78 0.47 17.10 -4.24
CA VAL A 78 0.98 18.05 -5.22
C VAL A 78 0.13 19.32 -5.09
N SER A 79 0.66 20.36 -4.46
CA SER A 79 -0.01 21.66 -4.44
C SER A 79 -0.16 22.13 -5.88
N ALA A 80 -1.41 22.40 -6.27
CA ALA A 80 -1.75 23.07 -7.52
C ALA A 80 -1.34 24.54 -7.49
#